data_AF-A0A439DL01-F1
#
_entry.id   AF-A0A439DL01-F1
#
_cell.length_a   1.000
_cell.length_b   1.000
_cell.length_c   1.000
_cell.angle_alpha   90.00
_cell.angle_beta   90.00
_cell.angle_gamma   90.00
#
_symmetry.space_group_name_H-M   'P 1'
#
loop_
_entity.id
_entity.type
_entity.pdbx_description
1 polymer ?
#
loop_
_entity_poly.entity_id
_entity_poly.type
_entity_poly.pdbx_seq_one_letter_code
_entity_poly.pdbx_strand_id
1 'polypeptide(L)'
;MTTDSNDADQYPVYLGIWTNWSRGQVLGLTLTLRRQEANLLVAFTAFFIAFVSRTVKTFHTARTDCGTKIATRFWKVVCFAFHRLYATATSQSAVYHQRQAILRNSSTPEGSIQQLVRLIWANRHMSDRYAPLLPAIVALLCVTAFTAAGGLSSQISTAVGTEVLIRSLNCGILDRKNVPSSSGGQVTETQAFFALAPRKAENIDNAANYAQQCYSNGTARNLDCGRFVTKQLTKFTDDDALCPFEGKMCRSSSKNLRIDSGYISSHEHLGINSPDKFFARNVLHCAPIVTDDYTSQLSTSMGNITLYHYGSLLSPSGLKDYVFAAESIDSQYAFGLSPDFPAVGSNYRVS
;
A
#
# COMPACT_ATOMS: atom_id res chain seq x y z
N MET A 1 -4.64 23.03 -9.20
CA MET A 1 -4.24 21.77 -8.53
C MET A 1 -3.67 22.17 -7.19
N THR A 2 -4.45 22.03 -6.13
CA THR A 2 -4.15 22.54 -4.80
C THR A 2 -3.54 21.42 -3.95
N THR A 3 -2.21 21.36 -3.89
CA THR A 3 -1.52 20.71 -2.77
C THR A 3 -1.60 21.68 -1.59
N ASP A 4 -2.70 21.63 -0.85
CA ASP A 4 -2.89 22.47 0.33
C ASP A 4 -2.28 21.74 1.53
N SER A 5 -1.13 22.24 1.96
CA SER A 5 -0.44 21.82 3.18
C SER A 5 -1.14 22.46 4.38
N ASN A 6 -2.28 21.93 4.79
CA ASN A 6 -2.87 22.26 6.09
C ASN A 6 -3.44 20.99 6.73
N ASP A 7 -3.00 20.78 7.98
CA ASP A 7 -3.26 19.71 8.94
C ASP A 7 -2.48 18.39 8.82
N ALA A 8 -1.60 18.20 9.81
CA ALA A 8 -1.13 16.96 10.45
C ALA A 8 -0.47 15.85 9.62
N ASP A 9 -0.54 15.87 8.29
CA ASP A 9 0.06 14.82 7.46
C ASP A 9 1.50 15.19 7.08
N GLN A 10 2.45 14.33 7.46
CA GLN A 10 3.90 14.49 7.22
C GLN A 10 4.26 14.54 5.72
N TYR A 11 3.33 14.22 4.81
CA TYR A 11 3.55 14.12 3.36
C TYR A 11 2.42 14.78 2.54
N PRO A 12 2.73 15.40 1.39
CA PRO A 12 1.71 15.95 0.50
C PRO A 12 0.94 14.84 -0.21
N VAL A 13 -0.29 14.59 0.25
CA VAL A 13 -1.21 13.61 -0.35
C VAL A 13 -1.94 14.20 -1.55
N TYR A 14 -2.03 13.43 -2.63
CA TYR A 14 -2.80 13.78 -3.82
C TYR A 14 -4.30 13.52 -3.59
N LEU A 15 -5.11 14.57 -3.74
CA LEU A 15 -6.56 14.49 -3.71
C LEU A 15 -7.11 14.43 -5.14
N GLY A 16 -8.07 13.52 -5.37
CA GLY A 16 -8.69 13.30 -6.67
C GLY A 16 -8.52 11.86 -7.18
N ILE A 17 -8.81 11.67 -8.47
CA ILE A 17 -8.76 10.38 -9.14
C ILE A 17 -7.33 10.07 -9.58
N TRP A 18 -6.87 8.86 -9.28
CA TRP A 18 -5.60 8.32 -9.73
C TRP A 18 -5.72 6.80 -9.93
N THR A 19 -4.72 6.20 -10.57
CA THR A 19 -4.67 4.76 -10.81
C THR A 19 -3.62 4.13 -9.90
N ASN A 20 -4.05 3.21 -9.05
CA ASN A 20 -3.19 2.31 -8.31
C ASN A 20 -2.74 1.18 -9.24
N TRP A 21 -1.55 1.34 -9.80
CA TRP A 21 -1.00 0.40 -10.79
C TRP A 21 -0.68 -0.98 -10.20
N SER A 22 -0.63 -1.13 -8.87
CA SER A 22 -0.55 -2.45 -8.23
C SER A 22 -1.79 -3.32 -8.49
N ARG A 23 -2.97 -2.70 -8.71
CA ARG A 23 -4.25 -3.37 -9.00
C ARG A 23 -4.64 -3.32 -10.48
N GLY A 24 -3.73 -2.82 -11.34
CA GLY A 24 -3.96 -2.63 -12.77
C GLY A 24 -4.91 -1.48 -13.10
N GLN A 25 -5.15 -1.27 -14.39
CA GLN A 25 -5.84 -0.08 -14.89
C GLN A 25 -7.32 0.00 -14.50
N VAL A 26 -8.00 -1.15 -14.41
CA VAL A 26 -9.46 -1.21 -14.18
C VAL A 26 -9.79 -1.21 -12.69
N LEU A 27 -9.23 -2.15 -11.93
CA LEU A 27 -9.50 -2.29 -10.50
C LEU A 27 -8.68 -1.32 -9.64
N GLY A 28 -7.67 -0.67 -10.22
CA GLY A 28 -6.84 0.32 -9.55
C GLY A 28 -7.38 1.74 -9.57
N LEU A 29 -8.49 2.02 -10.27
CA LEU A 29 -9.06 3.37 -10.29
C LEU A 29 -9.51 3.78 -8.88
N THR A 30 -8.78 4.73 -8.30
CA THR A 30 -8.89 5.12 -6.90
C THR A 30 -9.22 6.61 -6.81
N LEU A 31 -10.14 6.96 -5.91
CA LEU A 31 -10.49 8.35 -5.59
C LEU A 31 -10.07 8.64 -4.15
N THR A 32 -9.10 9.53 -3.98
CA THR A 32 -8.69 10.00 -2.64
C THR A 32 -9.39 11.32 -2.34
N LEU A 33 -10.07 11.38 -1.19
CA LEU A 33 -10.83 12.54 -0.70
C LEU A 33 -10.41 12.88 0.72
N ARG A 34 -10.75 14.10 1.17
CA ARG A 34 -10.62 14.43 2.60
C ARG A 34 -11.61 13.61 3.42
N ARG A 35 -11.27 13.35 4.68
CA ARG A 35 -12.12 12.54 5.58
C ARG A 35 -13.56 13.05 5.68
N GLN A 36 -13.76 14.37 5.72
CA GLN A 36 -15.10 14.97 5.77
C GLN A 36 -15.89 14.72 4.47
N GLU A 37 -15.26 14.94 3.31
CA GLU A 37 -15.86 14.73 1.99
C GLU A 37 -16.17 13.25 1.75
N ALA A 38 -15.26 12.35 2.14
CA ALA A 38 -15.46 10.91 2.09
C ALA A 38 -16.65 10.47 2.95
N ASN A 39 -16.76 11.00 4.17
CA ASN A 39 -17.91 10.73 5.04
C ASN A 39 -19.22 11.21 4.43
N LEU A 40 -19.23 12.40 3.81
CA LEU A 40 -20.40 12.92 3.10
C LEU A 40 -20.77 12.03 1.91
N LEU A 41 -19.79 11.55 1.13
CA LEU A 41 -20.02 10.65 0.00
C LEU A 41 -20.58 9.30 0.45
N VAL A 42 -20.04 8.71 1.51
CA VAL A 42 -20.55 7.46 2.10
C VAL A 42 -21.97 7.66 2.62
N ALA A 43 -22.23 8.75 3.34
CA ALA A 43 -23.57 9.08 3.85
C ALA A 43 -24.57 9.31 2.70
N PHE A 44 -24.18 10.04 1.66
CA PHE A 44 -24.99 10.26 0.47
C PHE A 44 -25.31 8.94 -0.24
N THR A 45 -24.33 8.06 -0.41
CA THR A 45 -24.52 6.76 -1.06
C THR A 45 -25.46 5.87 -0.26
N ALA A 46 -25.29 5.81 1.07
CA ALA A 46 -26.18 5.08 1.95
C ALA A 46 -27.61 5.64 1.90
N PHE A 47 -27.76 6.97 1.89
CA PHE A 47 -29.06 7.63 1.75
C PHE A 47 -29.68 7.36 0.38
N PHE A 48 -28.90 7.41 -0.70
CA PHE A 48 -29.37 7.11 -2.05
C PHE A 48 -29.84 5.67 -2.17
N ILE A 49 -29.07 4.71 -1.67
CA ILE A 49 -29.48 3.29 -1.61
C ILE A 49 -30.74 3.14 -0.78
N ALA A 50 -30.83 3.77 0.40
CA ALA A 50 -32.04 3.73 1.23
C ALA A 50 -33.26 4.36 0.52
N PHE A 51 -33.06 5.46 -0.20
CA PHE A 51 -34.08 6.16 -0.98
C PHE A 51 -34.63 5.29 -2.12
N VAL A 52 -33.75 4.59 -2.85
CA VAL A 52 -34.12 3.70 -3.96
C VAL A 52 -34.72 2.39 -3.46
N SER A 53 -34.16 1.84 -2.37
CA SER A 53 -34.47 0.49 -1.92
C SER A 53 -35.68 0.39 -0.98
N ARG A 54 -35.90 1.38 -0.10
CA ARG A 54 -36.58 1.23 1.20
C ARG A 54 -37.42 -0.04 1.38
N THR A 55 -36.75 -1.09 1.81
CA THR A 55 -37.28 -2.23 2.56
C THR A 55 -37.73 -1.72 3.93
N VAL A 56 -39.03 -1.86 4.24
CA VAL A 56 -39.52 -1.61 5.59
C VAL A 56 -38.84 -2.61 6.51
N LYS A 57 -38.02 -2.12 7.43
CA LYS A 57 -37.44 -2.89 8.53
C LYS A 57 -38.59 -3.40 9.40
N THR A 58 -39.05 -4.62 9.15
CA THR A 58 -39.92 -5.32 10.08
C THR A 58 -39.04 -5.92 11.17
N PHE A 59 -38.69 -5.12 12.18
CA PHE A 59 -38.46 -5.66 13.50
C PHE A 59 -39.29 -4.85 14.49
N HIS A 60 -39.94 -5.59 15.39
CA HIS A 60 -41.14 -5.24 16.13
C HIS A 60 -41.14 -3.87 16.85
N THR A 61 -42.32 -3.23 16.82
CA THR A 61 -42.86 -2.24 17.78
C THR A 61 -42.10 -0.92 18.02
N ALA A 62 -42.60 0.17 17.42
CA ALA A 62 -43.32 1.24 18.14
C ALA A 62 -43.50 2.49 17.25
N ARG A 63 -44.77 2.74 16.90
CA ARG A 63 -45.44 4.03 16.70
C ARG A 63 -44.55 5.29 16.67
N THR A 64 -44.31 5.82 15.48
CA THR A 64 -44.33 7.28 15.21
C THR A 64 -44.65 7.49 13.73
N ASP A 65 -45.92 7.84 13.48
CA ASP A 65 -46.37 8.45 12.23
C ASP A 65 -45.81 9.87 12.16
N CYS A 66 -45.11 10.20 11.06
CA CYS A 66 -45.41 11.33 10.18
C CYS A 66 -44.25 11.55 9.19
N GLY A 67 -44.54 11.52 7.89
CA GLY A 67 -43.77 12.33 6.93
C GLY A 67 -42.52 11.73 6.29
N THR A 68 -42.54 10.50 5.78
CA THR A 68 -41.59 10.14 4.69
C THR A 68 -42.23 9.20 3.67
N LYS A 69 -43.16 9.72 2.86
CA LYS A 69 -43.66 9.04 1.65
C LYS A 69 -42.66 9.23 0.50
N ILE A 70 -41.47 8.65 0.65
CA ILE A 70 -40.55 8.50 -0.48
C ILE A 70 -40.71 7.07 -0.98
N ALA A 71 -41.36 6.97 -2.14
CA ALA A 71 -41.84 5.73 -2.69
C ALA A 71 -40.71 4.79 -3.12
N THR A 72 -40.94 3.50 -2.91
CA THR A 72 -40.35 2.35 -3.60
C THR A 72 -40.44 2.53 -5.11
N ARG A 73 -39.43 3.14 -5.72
CA ARG A 73 -39.44 3.43 -7.17
C ARG A 73 -39.10 2.19 -7.99
N PHE A 74 -38.04 1.48 -7.61
CA PHE A 74 -37.53 0.36 -8.39
C PHE A 74 -38.55 -0.80 -8.46
N TRP A 75 -39.04 -1.24 -7.29
CA TRP A 75 -40.01 -2.35 -7.24
C TRP A 75 -41.31 -2.03 -7.99
N LYS A 76 -41.80 -0.78 -7.93
CA LYS A 76 -42.99 -0.38 -8.68
C LYS A 76 -42.79 -0.44 -10.19
N VAL A 77 -41.61 -0.07 -10.69
CA VAL A 77 -41.29 -0.20 -12.13
C VAL A 77 -41.25 -1.66 -12.53
N VAL A 78 -40.63 -2.53 -11.72
CA VAL A 78 -40.59 -3.98 -11.95
C VAL A 78 -41.99 -4.60 -11.93
N CYS A 79 -42.81 -4.27 -10.92
CA CYS A 79 -44.21 -4.67 -10.86
C CYS A 79 -45.01 -4.22 -12.07
N PHE A 80 -44.83 -2.97 -12.52
CA PHE A 80 -45.50 -2.45 -13.70
C PHE A 80 -45.07 -3.18 -14.98
N ALA A 81 -43.78 -3.45 -15.14
CA ALA A 81 -43.26 -4.23 -16.26
C ALA A 81 -43.86 -5.64 -16.28
N PHE A 82 -43.86 -6.35 -15.15
CA PHE A 82 -44.49 -7.67 -15.05
C PHE A 82 -46.00 -7.62 -15.29
N HIS A 83 -46.69 -6.63 -14.73
CA HIS A 83 -48.12 -6.45 -14.94
C HIS A 83 -48.43 -6.29 -16.44
N ARG A 84 -47.64 -5.47 -17.15
CA ARG A 84 -47.78 -5.25 -18.60
C ARG A 84 -47.43 -6.50 -19.42
N LEU A 85 -46.30 -7.16 -19.13
CA LEU A 85 -45.85 -8.35 -19.86
C LEU A 85 -46.82 -9.52 -19.70
N TYR A 86 -47.45 -9.64 -18.54
CA TYR A 86 -48.43 -10.69 -18.27
C TYR A 86 -49.87 -10.26 -18.52
N ALA A 87 -50.14 -9.05 -19.02
CA ALA A 87 -51.51 -8.62 -19.27
C ALA A 87 -52.04 -9.19 -20.60
N THR A 88 -53.08 -10.01 -20.52
CA THR A 88 -53.85 -10.55 -21.63
C THR A 88 -55.31 -10.14 -21.54
N ALA A 89 -55.97 -9.90 -22.69
CA ALA A 89 -57.37 -9.49 -22.77
C ALA A 89 -58.37 -10.67 -22.72
N THR A 90 -57.89 -11.91 -22.77
CA THR A 90 -58.69 -13.14 -22.74
C THR A 90 -59.11 -13.52 -21.32
N SER A 91 -60.20 -14.30 -21.16
CA SER A 91 -60.58 -14.87 -19.86
C SER A 91 -59.47 -15.80 -19.35
N GLN A 92 -59.08 -15.66 -18.09
CA GLN A 92 -57.98 -16.42 -17.48
C GLN A 92 -58.39 -16.98 -16.12
N SER A 93 -57.53 -17.83 -15.54
CA SER A 93 -57.76 -18.46 -14.24
C SER A 93 -57.77 -17.46 -13.07
N ALA A 94 -58.35 -17.83 -11.93
CA ALA A 94 -58.36 -16.98 -10.73
C ALA A 94 -56.93 -16.62 -10.25
N VAL A 95 -55.98 -17.55 -10.41
CA VAL A 95 -54.55 -17.36 -10.07
C VAL A 95 -53.94 -16.22 -10.89
N TYR A 96 -54.29 -16.13 -12.17
CA TYR A 96 -53.85 -15.04 -13.04
C TYR A 96 -54.31 -13.67 -12.52
N HIS A 97 -55.61 -13.55 -12.19
CA HIS A 97 -56.18 -12.28 -11.70
C HIS A 97 -55.62 -11.88 -10.33
N GLN A 98 -55.42 -12.86 -9.43
CA GLN A 98 -54.80 -12.61 -8.12
C GLN A 98 -53.33 -12.17 -8.25
N ARG A 99 -52.56 -12.77 -9.16
CA ARG A 99 -51.19 -12.33 -9.47
C ARG A 99 -51.18 -10.88 -9.98
N GLN A 100 -52.05 -10.53 -10.92
CA GLN A 100 -52.14 -9.17 -11.45
C GLN A 100 -52.55 -8.15 -10.39
N ALA A 101 -53.47 -8.52 -9.49
CA ALA A 101 -53.86 -7.69 -8.36
C ALA A 101 -52.70 -7.45 -7.39
N ILE A 102 -51.89 -8.48 -7.11
CA ILE A 102 -50.68 -8.36 -6.27
C ILE A 102 -49.65 -7.45 -6.94
N LEU A 103 -49.37 -7.64 -8.24
CA LEU A 103 -48.42 -6.80 -8.97
C LEU A 103 -48.85 -5.33 -9.04
N ARG A 104 -50.15 -5.05 -9.15
CA ARG A 104 -50.67 -3.68 -9.21
C ARG A 104 -50.69 -2.97 -7.85
N ASN A 105 -50.95 -3.71 -6.77
CA ASN A 105 -51.13 -3.13 -5.44
C ASN A 105 -49.89 -3.23 -4.56
N SER A 106 -48.90 -4.03 -4.94
CA SER A 106 -47.71 -4.19 -4.14
C SER A 106 -46.85 -2.93 -4.16
N SER A 107 -46.60 -2.40 -2.96
CA SER A 107 -45.69 -1.29 -2.73
C SER A 107 -44.28 -1.74 -2.36
N THR A 108 -44.08 -2.97 -1.87
CA THR A 108 -42.75 -3.44 -1.40
C THR A 108 -42.45 -4.87 -1.86
N PRO A 109 -41.18 -5.20 -2.16
CA PRO A 109 -40.81 -6.54 -2.60
C PRO A 109 -41.04 -7.58 -1.49
N GLU A 110 -40.82 -7.24 -0.21
CA GLU A 110 -41.03 -8.16 0.93
C GLU A 110 -42.51 -8.54 1.07
N GLY A 111 -43.41 -7.55 0.97
CA GLY A 111 -44.85 -7.78 1.00
C GLY A 111 -45.31 -8.62 -0.19
N SER A 112 -44.68 -8.44 -1.36
CA SER A 112 -44.95 -9.23 -2.55
C SER A 112 -44.56 -10.68 -2.38
N ILE A 113 -43.40 -10.97 -1.79
CA ILE A 113 -42.95 -12.34 -1.53
C ILE A 113 -43.99 -13.06 -0.68
N GLN A 114 -44.43 -12.43 0.41
CA GLN A 114 -45.45 -13.02 1.29
C GLN A 114 -46.76 -13.31 0.54
N GLN A 115 -47.24 -12.36 -0.26
CA GLN A 115 -48.49 -12.52 -1.02
C GLN A 115 -48.37 -13.57 -2.13
N LEU A 116 -47.25 -13.58 -2.87
CA LEU A 116 -47.01 -14.52 -3.98
C LEU A 116 -46.76 -15.95 -3.46
N VAL A 117 -46.03 -16.12 -2.36
CA VAL A 117 -45.84 -17.44 -1.72
C VAL A 117 -47.16 -18.00 -1.21
N ARG A 118 -48.00 -17.16 -0.59
CA ARG A 118 -49.36 -17.56 -0.19
C ARG A 118 -50.20 -17.96 -1.40
N LEU A 119 -50.10 -17.24 -2.51
CA LEU A 119 -50.80 -17.56 -3.76
C LEU A 119 -50.39 -18.93 -4.32
N ILE A 120 -49.08 -19.23 -4.32
CA ILE A 120 -48.54 -20.53 -4.75
C ILE A 120 -49.06 -21.65 -3.83
N TRP A 121 -49.02 -21.44 -2.52
CA TRP A 121 -49.40 -22.45 -1.54
C TRP A 121 -50.90 -22.75 -1.55
N ALA A 122 -51.74 -21.72 -1.62
CA ALA A 122 -53.20 -21.86 -1.69
C ALA A 122 -53.66 -22.62 -2.95
N ASN A 123 -52.90 -22.51 -4.05
CA ASN A 123 -53.22 -23.14 -5.33
C ASN A 123 -52.31 -24.34 -5.66
N ARG A 124 -51.71 -24.99 -4.64
CA ARG A 124 -50.70 -26.07 -4.82
C ARG A 124 -51.17 -27.27 -5.66
N HIS A 125 -52.48 -27.45 -5.78
CA HIS A 125 -53.13 -28.54 -6.52
C HIS A 125 -53.55 -28.16 -7.96
N MET A 126 -53.30 -26.92 -8.40
CA MET A 126 -53.64 -26.46 -9.75
C MET A 126 -52.42 -26.50 -10.69
N SER A 127 -52.66 -26.63 -12.01
CA SER A 127 -51.61 -26.59 -13.04
C SER A 127 -50.87 -25.26 -13.09
N ASP A 128 -51.57 -24.15 -12.84
CA ASP A 128 -51.03 -22.78 -12.90
C ASP A 128 -50.26 -22.35 -11.64
N ARG A 129 -49.97 -23.26 -10.71
CA ARG A 129 -49.35 -22.94 -9.41
C ARG A 129 -47.99 -22.22 -9.51
N TYR A 130 -47.27 -22.41 -10.61
CA TYR A 130 -45.95 -21.82 -10.84
C TYR A 130 -45.99 -20.44 -11.52
N ALA A 131 -47.15 -19.99 -11.99
CA ALA A 131 -47.33 -18.66 -12.58
C ALA A 131 -46.84 -17.47 -11.73
N PRO A 132 -46.85 -17.52 -10.37
CA PRO A 132 -46.33 -16.45 -9.50
C PRO A 132 -44.84 -16.61 -9.15
N LEU A 133 -44.18 -17.71 -9.57
CA LEU A 133 -42.81 -18.05 -9.15
C LEU A 133 -41.79 -17.02 -9.66
N LEU A 134 -41.86 -16.63 -10.93
CA LEU A 134 -40.89 -15.68 -11.51
C LEU A 134 -40.95 -14.31 -10.81
N PRO A 135 -42.12 -13.65 -10.64
CA PRO A 135 -42.18 -12.41 -9.86
C PRO A 135 -41.70 -12.56 -8.41
N ALA A 136 -41.91 -13.72 -7.79
CA ALA A 136 -41.45 -13.99 -6.43
C ALA A 136 -39.91 -14.10 -6.36
N ILE A 137 -39.28 -14.76 -7.34
CA ILE A 137 -37.82 -14.83 -7.45
C ILE A 137 -37.23 -13.43 -7.68
N VAL A 138 -37.82 -12.63 -8.57
CA VAL A 138 -37.32 -11.27 -8.80
C VAL A 138 -37.49 -10.40 -7.56
N ALA A 139 -38.59 -10.53 -6.82
CA ALA A 139 -38.76 -9.84 -5.53
C ALA A 139 -37.65 -10.22 -4.54
N LEU A 140 -37.33 -11.52 -4.44
CA LEU A 140 -36.25 -12.02 -3.58
C LEU A 140 -34.86 -11.47 -4.00
N LEU A 141 -34.58 -11.46 -5.31
CA LEU A 141 -33.35 -10.88 -5.86
C LEU A 141 -33.26 -9.38 -5.56
N CYS A 142 -34.37 -8.64 -5.63
CA CYS A 142 -34.40 -7.22 -5.26
C CYS A 142 -34.04 -7.03 -3.78
N VAL A 143 -34.67 -7.78 -2.88
CA VAL A 143 -34.40 -7.67 -1.43
C VAL A 143 -32.94 -8.00 -1.12
N THR A 144 -32.42 -9.08 -1.68
CA THR A 144 -31.02 -9.50 -1.45
C THR A 144 -30.03 -8.50 -2.02
N ALA A 145 -30.22 -8.03 -3.26
CA ALA A 145 -29.35 -7.06 -3.90
C ALA A 145 -29.31 -5.72 -3.15
N PHE A 146 -30.46 -5.18 -2.75
CA PHE A 146 -30.50 -3.92 -2.02
C PHE A 146 -29.99 -4.03 -0.59
N THR A 147 -30.22 -5.16 0.06
CA THR A 147 -29.67 -5.44 1.40
C THR A 147 -28.15 -5.54 1.35
N ALA A 148 -27.62 -6.27 0.36
CA ALA A 148 -26.18 -6.37 0.13
C ALA A 148 -25.58 -4.99 -0.22
N ALA A 149 -26.21 -4.23 -1.12
CA ALA A 149 -25.77 -2.88 -1.47
C ALA A 149 -25.74 -1.94 -0.25
N GLY A 150 -26.78 -1.98 0.60
CA GLY A 150 -26.83 -1.19 1.83
C GLY A 150 -25.71 -1.56 2.81
N GLY A 151 -25.45 -2.87 2.98
CA GLY A 151 -24.36 -3.36 3.83
C GLY A 151 -22.97 -3.02 3.30
N LEU A 152 -22.77 -3.13 1.98
CA LEU A 152 -21.50 -2.82 1.32
C LEU A 152 -21.26 -1.32 1.13
N SER A 153 -22.28 -0.48 1.25
CA SER A 153 -22.14 0.99 1.11
C SER A 153 -21.15 1.59 2.10
N SER A 154 -21.02 1.03 3.30
CA SER A 154 -20.04 1.48 4.29
C SER A 154 -18.61 1.06 3.92
N GLN A 155 -18.46 0.01 3.11
CA GLN A 155 -17.17 -0.51 2.66
C GLN A 155 -16.61 0.20 1.43
N ILE A 156 -17.33 1.17 0.85
CA ILE A 156 -16.86 1.94 -0.33
C ILE A 156 -15.50 2.61 -0.05
N SER A 157 -15.29 3.08 1.18
CA SER A 157 -14.00 3.65 1.61
C SER A 157 -12.97 2.55 1.95
N THR A 158 -13.42 1.46 2.59
CA THR A 158 -12.54 0.40 3.09
C THR A 158 -11.99 -0.51 1.99
N ALA A 159 -12.72 -0.70 0.88
CA ALA A 159 -12.36 -1.64 -0.19
C ALA A 159 -11.07 -1.25 -0.95
N VAL A 160 -10.72 0.04 -0.95
CA VAL A 160 -9.50 0.52 -1.62
C VAL A 160 -8.28 0.46 -0.70
N GLY A 161 -8.47 0.26 0.61
CA GLY A 161 -7.39 0.18 1.60
C GLY A 161 -6.99 1.55 2.15
N THR A 162 -5.93 1.59 2.95
CA THR A 162 -5.36 2.82 3.54
C THR A 162 -4.29 3.46 2.65
N GLU A 163 -4.22 3.05 1.39
CA GLU A 163 -3.21 3.51 0.44
C GLU A 163 -3.61 4.86 -0.15
N VAL A 164 -2.68 5.82 -0.12
CA VAL A 164 -2.86 7.14 -0.71
C VAL A 164 -1.70 7.45 -1.65
N LEU A 165 -1.97 8.19 -2.71
CA LEU A 165 -0.93 8.64 -3.61
C LEU A 165 -0.22 9.85 -3.00
N ILE A 166 1.06 9.70 -2.66
CA ILE A 166 1.90 10.83 -2.28
C ILE A 166 2.41 11.48 -3.56
N ARG A 167 2.16 12.79 -3.72
CA ARG A 167 2.63 13.55 -4.88
C ARG A 167 3.13 14.92 -4.44
N SER A 168 4.43 15.12 -4.58
CA SER A 168 5.09 16.42 -4.35
C SER A 168 5.54 17.04 -5.66
N LEU A 169 5.39 18.37 -5.77
CA LEU A 169 5.91 19.15 -6.90
C LEU A 169 7.45 19.18 -6.92
N ASN A 170 8.08 18.98 -5.76
CA ASN A 170 9.54 19.04 -5.58
C ASN A 170 10.13 17.65 -5.28
N CYS A 171 9.57 16.60 -5.87
CA CYS A 171 10.09 15.25 -5.72
C CYS A 171 11.22 14.99 -6.72
N GLY A 172 12.38 14.53 -6.26
CA GLY A 172 13.51 14.22 -7.13
C GLY A 172 14.80 13.95 -6.37
N ILE A 173 15.80 13.45 -7.10
CA ILE A 173 17.16 13.28 -6.58
C ILE A 173 17.89 14.61 -6.70
N LEU A 174 18.33 15.14 -5.57
CA LEU A 174 19.24 16.28 -5.53
C LEU A 174 20.64 15.77 -5.90
N ASP A 175 21.02 15.98 -7.15
CA ASP A 175 22.36 15.71 -7.67
C ASP A 175 23.12 17.03 -7.85
N ARG A 176 24.46 16.98 -7.82
CA ARG A 176 25.35 18.11 -8.10
C ARG A 176 24.99 18.81 -9.41
N LYS A 177 24.55 18.05 -10.42
CA LYS A 177 24.11 18.56 -11.72
C LYS A 177 22.87 19.46 -11.64
N ASN A 178 22.08 19.32 -10.59
CA ASN A 178 20.79 19.99 -10.40
C ASN A 178 20.87 21.16 -9.42
N VAL A 179 22.07 21.50 -8.91
CA VAL A 179 22.29 22.68 -8.05
C VAL A 179 22.31 23.92 -8.95
N PRO A 180 21.37 24.87 -8.77
CA PRO A 180 21.32 26.05 -9.62
C PRO A 180 22.55 26.93 -9.40
N SER A 181 23.33 27.12 -10.47
CA SER A 181 24.43 28.09 -10.48
C SER A 181 23.87 29.50 -10.53
N SER A 182 24.15 30.32 -9.51
CA SER A 182 23.76 31.74 -9.48
C SER A 182 24.50 32.61 -10.52
N SER A 183 25.52 32.07 -11.20
CA SER A 183 26.43 32.84 -12.07
C SER A 183 26.70 32.21 -13.44
N GLY A 184 25.84 31.31 -13.94
CA GLY A 184 26.00 30.71 -15.29
C GLY A 184 27.25 29.83 -15.50
N GLY A 185 28.13 29.72 -14.49
CA GLY A 185 29.30 28.83 -14.49
C GLY A 185 29.01 27.45 -13.87
N GLN A 186 29.92 26.50 -14.04
CA GLN A 186 29.83 25.19 -13.36
C GLN A 186 29.98 25.37 -11.83
N VAL A 187 29.08 24.77 -11.06
CA VAL A 187 29.19 24.70 -9.60
C VAL A 187 30.46 23.91 -9.24
N THR A 188 31.35 24.51 -8.43
CA THR A 188 32.53 23.79 -7.94
C THR A 188 32.12 22.68 -6.97
N GLU A 189 32.92 21.62 -6.89
CA GLU A 189 32.65 20.48 -6.00
C GLU A 189 32.43 20.90 -4.54
N THR A 190 33.23 21.87 -4.09
CA THR A 190 33.14 22.45 -2.75
C THR A 190 31.80 23.15 -2.50
N GLN A 191 31.30 23.93 -3.47
CA GLN A 191 30.02 24.63 -3.37
C GLN A 191 28.85 23.64 -3.36
N ALA A 192 28.89 22.62 -4.23
CA ALA A 192 27.88 21.58 -4.26
C ALA A 192 27.84 20.77 -2.95
N PHE A 193 29.01 20.49 -2.36
CA PHE A 193 29.11 19.84 -1.07
C PHE A 193 28.42 20.65 0.02
N PHE A 194 28.75 21.94 0.18
CA PHE A 194 28.13 22.79 1.21
C PHE A 194 26.62 22.98 1.01
N ALA A 195 26.14 23.02 -0.22
CA ALA A 195 24.70 23.12 -0.50
C ALA A 195 23.94 21.82 -0.18
N LEU A 196 24.54 20.65 -0.39
CA LEU A 196 23.87 19.35 -0.25
C LEU A 196 24.13 18.69 1.11
N ALA A 197 25.23 19.02 1.79
CA ALA A 197 25.64 18.38 3.05
C ALA A 197 24.58 18.50 4.16
N PRO A 198 23.96 19.68 4.43
CA PRO A 198 22.94 19.80 5.46
C PRO A 198 21.73 18.88 5.19
N ARG A 199 21.29 18.81 3.94
CA ARG A 199 20.16 17.95 3.53
C ARG A 199 20.51 16.46 3.62
N LYS A 200 21.74 16.09 3.29
CA LYS A 200 22.23 14.71 3.47
C LYS A 200 22.29 14.33 4.94
N ALA A 201 22.82 15.20 5.81
CA ALA A 201 22.86 15.00 7.24
C ALA A 201 21.44 14.81 7.80
N GLU A 202 20.51 15.71 7.45
CA GLU A 202 19.10 15.60 7.86
C GLU A 202 18.45 14.30 7.39
N ASN A 203 18.73 13.84 6.16
CA ASN A 203 18.22 12.55 5.68
C ASN A 203 18.80 11.35 6.44
N ILE A 204 20.09 11.40 6.79
CA ILE A 204 20.75 10.36 7.59
C ILE A 204 20.15 10.33 9.00
N ASP A 205 20.00 11.49 9.64
CA ASP A 205 19.40 11.61 10.97
C ASP A 205 17.95 11.10 10.97
N ASN A 206 17.15 11.51 9.98
CA ASN A 206 15.78 11.03 9.83
C ASN A 206 15.72 9.51 9.62
N ALA A 207 16.62 8.94 8.83
CA ALA A 207 16.69 7.49 8.60
C ALA A 207 17.13 6.73 9.86
N ALA A 208 18.14 7.25 10.58
CA ALA A 208 18.63 6.68 11.84
C ALA A 208 17.55 6.71 12.92
N ASN A 209 16.86 7.84 13.07
CA ASN A 209 15.72 7.99 13.98
C ASN A 209 14.61 7.00 13.65
N TYR A 210 14.22 6.90 12.37
CA TYR A 210 13.21 5.94 11.95
C TYR A 210 13.64 4.49 12.24
N ALA A 211 14.90 4.15 11.96
CA ALA A 211 15.41 2.81 12.21
C ALA A 211 15.43 2.46 13.70
N GLN A 212 15.91 3.39 14.53
CA GLN A 212 15.94 3.21 15.98
C GLN A 212 14.53 3.06 16.55
N GLN A 213 13.57 3.83 16.05
CA GLN A 213 12.19 3.77 16.52
C GLN A 213 11.46 2.51 16.04
N CYS A 214 11.61 2.14 14.76
CA CYS A 214 10.76 1.11 14.14
C CYS A 214 11.37 -0.29 14.07
N TYR A 215 12.70 -0.41 14.18
CA TYR A 215 13.42 -1.69 14.10
C TYR A 215 14.10 -2.14 15.40
N SER A 216 14.19 -1.29 16.43
CA SER A 216 14.71 -1.73 17.73
C SER A 216 13.71 -2.65 18.44
N ASN A 217 14.21 -3.75 19.00
CA ASN A 217 13.40 -4.65 19.83
C ASN A 217 13.05 -3.94 21.15
N GLY A 218 11.77 -3.59 21.36
CA GLY A 218 11.25 -3.34 22.71
C GLY A 218 10.30 -2.16 22.89
N THR A 219 10.36 -1.08 22.12
CA THR A 219 9.63 0.15 22.54
C THR A 219 9.40 1.13 21.39
N ALA A 220 8.32 0.92 20.62
CA ALA A 220 7.63 2.00 19.89
C ALA A 220 6.26 1.53 19.41
N ARG A 221 5.26 1.48 20.31
CA ARG A 221 3.86 1.22 19.94
C ARG A 221 3.07 2.49 19.58
N ASN A 222 3.73 3.65 19.58
CA ASN A 222 3.11 4.98 19.44
C ASN A 222 3.76 5.87 18.35
N LEU A 223 4.63 5.33 17.48
CA LEU A 223 5.29 6.11 16.42
C LEU A 223 4.86 5.59 15.04
N ASP A 224 4.69 6.51 14.08
CA ASP A 224 4.23 6.23 12.72
C ASP A 224 5.29 5.46 11.91
N CYS A 225 5.36 4.15 12.14
CA CYS A 225 6.20 3.23 11.38
C CYS A 225 5.60 2.86 10.01
N GLY A 226 4.53 3.54 9.57
CA GLY A 226 3.84 3.29 8.30
C GLY A 226 4.46 3.96 7.06
N ARG A 227 5.66 4.55 7.19
CA ARG A 227 6.32 5.30 6.09
C ARG A 227 6.63 4.45 4.86
N PHE A 228 7.01 3.18 5.04
CA PHE A 228 7.38 2.28 3.95
C PHE A 228 6.29 1.21 3.74
N VAL A 229 6.14 0.75 2.49
CA VAL A 229 5.12 -0.26 2.14
C VAL A 229 5.35 -1.57 2.88
N THR A 230 6.61 -1.99 2.98
CA THR A 230 7.01 -3.13 3.80
C THR A 230 7.95 -2.69 4.91
N LYS A 231 7.77 -3.28 6.09
CA LYS A 231 8.66 -3.07 7.24
C LYS A 231 10.06 -3.64 6.96
N GLN A 232 10.17 -4.77 6.27
CA GLN A 232 11.47 -5.38 6.01
C GLN A 232 11.45 -6.06 4.65
N LEU A 233 12.50 -5.82 3.86
CA LEU A 233 12.71 -6.56 2.62
C LEU A 233 13.13 -7.99 2.95
N THR A 234 12.63 -8.94 2.17
CA THR A 234 13.11 -10.33 2.22
C THR A 234 14.60 -10.34 1.94
N LYS A 235 15.34 -11.13 2.73
CA LYS A 235 16.76 -11.34 2.55
C LYS A 235 17.08 -12.82 2.69
N PHE A 236 17.90 -13.33 1.80
CA PHE A 236 18.49 -14.65 1.85
C PHE A 236 19.94 -14.48 2.24
N THR A 237 20.30 -14.99 3.41
CA THR A 237 21.66 -14.94 3.93
C THR A 237 22.31 -16.30 3.72
N ASP A 238 23.50 -16.30 3.13
CA ASP A 238 24.39 -17.44 3.01
C ASP A 238 25.70 -17.08 3.73
N ASP A 239 25.90 -17.68 4.90
CA ASP A 239 27.10 -17.48 5.74
C ASP A 239 28.25 -18.42 5.36
N ASP A 240 28.06 -19.24 4.32
CA ASP A 240 29.01 -20.24 3.81
C ASP A 240 29.52 -19.91 2.42
N ALA A 241 29.39 -18.66 1.99
CA ALA A 241 29.74 -18.23 0.65
C ALA A 241 31.25 -18.33 0.37
N LEU A 242 31.58 -18.59 -0.89
CA LEU A 242 32.97 -18.62 -1.39
C LEU A 242 33.53 -17.21 -1.54
N CYS A 243 34.86 -17.05 -1.54
CA CYS A 243 35.51 -15.76 -1.80
C CYS A 243 35.07 -15.17 -3.17
N PRO A 244 34.58 -13.92 -3.25
CA PRO A 244 34.18 -13.29 -4.51
C PRO A 244 35.35 -12.78 -5.36
N PHE A 245 36.56 -12.76 -4.80
CA PHE A 245 37.76 -12.26 -5.46
C PHE A 245 38.61 -13.42 -5.98
N GLU A 246 39.41 -13.14 -7.01
CA GLU A 246 40.34 -14.13 -7.57
C GLU A 246 41.55 -14.34 -6.64
N GLY A 247 41.99 -15.60 -6.49
CA GLY A 247 43.18 -15.95 -5.71
C GLY A 247 42.97 -16.00 -4.18
N LYS A 248 44.05 -15.76 -3.43
CA LYS A 248 44.08 -15.80 -1.95
C LYS A 248 43.80 -14.42 -1.32
N MET A 249 43.01 -13.57 -1.98
CA MET A 249 42.71 -12.22 -1.51
C MET A 249 41.83 -12.23 -0.25
N CYS A 250 40.92 -13.19 -0.14
CA CYS A 250 40.14 -13.39 1.08
C CYS A 250 40.95 -14.14 2.14
N ARG A 251 40.70 -13.83 3.42
CA ARG A 251 41.29 -14.56 4.56
C ARG A 251 40.84 -16.02 4.59
N SER A 252 39.60 -16.29 4.17
CA SER A 252 39.03 -17.63 4.10
C SER A 252 38.41 -17.88 2.73
N SER A 253 38.60 -19.09 2.21
CA SER A 253 38.03 -19.53 0.93
C SER A 253 36.52 -19.84 1.04
N SER A 254 36.04 -20.16 2.23
CA SER A 254 34.64 -20.41 2.60
C SER A 254 34.27 -19.60 3.85
N LYS A 255 33.02 -19.67 4.33
CA LYS A 255 32.54 -18.88 5.49
C LYS A 255 32.52 -17.37 5.26
N ASN A 256 32.22 -16.95 4.03
CA ASN A 256 31.98 -15.55 3.71
C ASN A 256 30.48 -15.25 3.70
N LEU A 257 30.13 -13.97 3.74
CA LEU A 257 28.75 -13.52 3.86
C LEU A 257 28.21 -13.11 2.50
N ARG A 258 27.17 -13.79 2.03
CA ARG A 258 26.39 -13.38 0.85
C ARG A 258 24.95 -13.10 1.26
N ILE A 259 24.51 -11.87 1.01
CA ILE A 259 23.13 -11.42 1.26
C ILE A 259 22.47 -11.13 -0.08
N ASP A 260 21.39 -11.83 -0.36
CA ASP A 260 20.59 -11.67 -1.57
C ASP A 260 19.21 -11.14 -1.20
N SER A 261 18.81 -10.03 -1.80
CA SER A 261 17.47 -9.47 -1.58
C SER A 261 16.36 -10.21 -2.34
N GLY A 262 16.70 -11.10 -3.28
CA GLY A 262 15.73 -11.60 -4.25
C GLY A 262 15.20 -10.48 -5.16
N TYR A 263 14.04 -10.69 -5.78
CA TYR A 263 13.42 -9.68 -6.64
C TYR A 263 12.57 -8.70 -5.85
N ILE A 264 13.04 -7.46 -5.76
CA ILE A 264 12.34 -6.33 -5.15
C ILE A 264 11.42 -5.68 -6.20
N SER A 265 10.13 -5.95 -6.11
CA SER A 265 9.05 -5.26 -6.84
C SER A 265 8.97 -3.76 -6.55
N SER A 266 8.94 -2.93 -7.61
CA SER A 266 8.76 -1.47 -7.51
C SER A 266 7.43 -1.08 -6.85
N HIS A 267 6.36 -1.83 -7.13
CA HIS A 267 5.02 -1.55 -6.60
C HIS A 267 4.88 -2.03 -5.16
N GLU A 268 5.18 -3.31 -4.93
CA GLU A 268 4.84 -3.99 -3.66
C GLU A 268 5.84 -3.71 -2.53
N HIS A 269 7.11 -3.46 -2.86
CA HIS A 269 8.13 -3.24 -1.84
C HIS A 269 8.58 -1.78 -1.75
N LEU A 270 8.67 -1.09 -2.89
CA LEU A 270 9.17 0.30 -2.94
C LEU A 270 8.05 1.36 -2.94
N GLY A 271 6.80 0.97 -3.18
CA GLY A 271 5.67 1.91 -3.22
C GLY A 271 5.70 2.88 -4.40
N ILE A 272 6.43 2.53 -5.47
CA ILE A 272 6.50 3.34 -6.68
C ILE A 272 5.27 3.04 -7.52
N ASN A 273 4.36 4.01 -7.63
CA ASN A 273 3.15 3.87 -8.43
C ASN A 273 3.40 4.29 -9.89
N SER A 274 3.77 3.34 -10.75
CA SER A 274 4.02 3.56 -12.19
C SER A 274 3.28 2.54 -13.06
N PRO A 275 2.94 2.86 -14.32
CA PRO A 275 2.40 1.87 -15.26
C PRO A 275 3.39 0.72 -15.50
N ASP A 276 4.67 1.06 -15.63
CA ASP A 276 5.75 0.10 -15.81
C ASP A 276 6.22 -0.43 -14.46
N LYS A 277 5.97 -1.72 -14.22
CA LYS A 277 6.49 -2.45 -13.06
C LYS A 277 7.91 -2.91 -13.36
N PHE A 278 8.85 -2.67 -12.45
CA PHE A 278 10.19 -3.21 -12.55
C PHE A 278 10.56 -3.98 -11.28
N PHE A 279 11.57 -4.83 -11.42
CA PHE A 279 12.14 -5.60 -10.34
C PHE A 279 13.63 -5.29 -10.24
N ALA A 280 14.08 -4.99 -9.03
CA ALA A 280 15.50 -4.82 -8.74
C ALA A 280 15.96 -5.98 -7.87
N ARG A 281 17.17 -6.48 -8.10
CA ARG A 281 17.82 -7.45 -7.22
C ARG A 281 19.18 -6.92 -6.84
N ASN A 282 19.41 -6.80 -5.54
CA ASN A 282 20.71 -6.47 -5.00
C ASN A 282 21.30 -7.71 -4.33
N VAL A 283 22.55 -8.01 -4.68
CA VAL A 283 23.34 -9.11 -4.10
C VAL A 283 24.59 -8.47 -3.50
N LEU A 284 24.67 -8.50 -2.18
CA LEU A 284 25.85 -8.08 -1.44
C LEU A 284 26.69 -9.32 -1.13
N HIS A 285 27.95 -9.30 -1.52
CA HIS A 285 28.89 -10.37 -1.21
C HIS A 285 30.09 -9.78 -0.47
N CYS A 286 30.23 -10.12 0.80
CA CYS A 286 31.24 -9.62 1.71
C CYS A 286 32.17 -10.75 2.13
N ALA A 287 33.48 -10.54 1.97
CA ALA A 287 34.50 -11.46 2.43
C ALA A 287 35.63 -10.66 3.10
N PRO A 288 36.08 -11.03 4.32
CA PRO A 288 37.26 -10.43 4.92
C PRO A 288 38.49 -10.70 4.04
N ILE A 289 39.27 -9.65 3.75
CA ILE A 289 40.47 -9.75 2.90
C ILE A 289 41.76 -9.79 3.72
N VAL A 290 42.81 -10.34 3.13
CA VAL A 290 44.18 -10.24 3.63
C VAL A 290 44.67 -8.83 3.36
N THR A 291 45.06 -8.13 4.42
CA THR A 291 45.49 -6.72 4.36
C THR A 291 47.00 -6.56 4.54
N ASP A 292 47.69 -7.63 4.92
CA ASP A 292 49.15 -7.66 5.07
C ASP A 292 49.80 -7.22 3.75
N ASP A 293 50.84 -6.41 3.84
CA ASP A 293 51.55 -5.79 2.71
C ASP A 293 50.74 -4.78 1.87
N TYR A 294 49.45 -4.56 2.17
CA TYR A 294 48.58 -3.56 1.51
C TYR A 294 48.16 -2.42 2.44
N THR A 295 48.87 -2.24 3.56
CA THR A 295 48.62 -1.16 4.52
C THR A 295 49.85 -0.34 4.82
N SER A 296 49.68 0.97 5.04
CA SER A 296 50.70 1.84 5.63
C SER A 296 50.13 2.63 6.80
N GLN A 297 51.00 3.18 7.65
CA GLN A 297 50.62 3.99 8.80
C GLN A 297 50.93 5.46 8.54
N LEU A 298 49.99 6.33 8.86
CA LEU A 298 50.13 7.78 8.79
C LEU A 298 49.90 8.39 10.17
N SER A 299 50.94 8.96 10.75
CA SER A 299 50.84 9.71 12.00
C SER A 299 50.32 11.12 11.73
N THR A 300 49.17 11.46 12.32
CA THR A 300 48.57 12.79 12.25
C THR A 300 48.55 13.45 13.63
N SER A 301 48.25 14.75 13.69
CA SER A 301 48.07 15.47 14.96
C SER A 301 46.90 14.93 15.80
N MET A 302 45.98 14.16 15.21
CA MET A 302 44.82 13.57 15.87
C MET A 302 45.01 12.08 16.22
N GLY A 303 46.16 11.50 15.88
CA GLY A 303 46.45 10.08 16.11
C GLY A 303 47.02 9.35 14.88
N ASN A 304 47.33 8.07 15.06
CA ASN A 304 47.79 7.19 13.98
C ASN A 304 46.60 6.67 13.17
N ILE A 305 46.71 6.76 11.85
CA ILE A 305 45.69 6.35 10.88
C ILE A 305 46.28 5.23 10.04
N THR A 306 45.50 4.17 9.82
CA THR A 306 45.86 3.09 8.89
C THR A 306 45.34 3.43 7.50
N LEU A 307 46.23 3.40 6.51
CA LEU A 307 45.94 3.60 5.10
C LEU A 307 45.89 2.24 4.41
N TYR A 308 44.76 1.92 3.77
CA TYR A 308 44.58 0.71 2.96
C TYR A 308 44.75 1.05 1.49
N HIS A 309 45.65 0.34 0.81
CA HIS A 309 46.01 0.58 -0.59
C HIS A 309 45.25 -0.38 -1.51
N TYR A 310 44.31 0.14 -2.30
CA TYR A 310 43.43 -0.65 -3.17
C TYR A 310 43.81 -0.57 -4.66
N GLY A 311 45.06 -0.20 -4.94
CA GLY A 311 45.59 -0.06 -6.30
C GLY A 311 45.43 1.35 -6.84
N SER A 312 45.54 1.54 -8.15
CA SER A 312 45.60 2.87 -8.75
C SER A 312 44.29 3.30 -9.42
N LEU A 313 43.87 4.53 -9.14
CA LEU A 313 42.74 5.21 -9.77
C LEU A 313 43.23 6.27 -10.76
N LEU A 314 42.58 6.35 -11.92
CA LEU A 314 42.76 7.46 -12.85
C LEU A 314 42.14 8.74 -12.28
N SER A 315 42.97 9.75 -12.03
CA SER A 315 42.57 11.11 -11.66
C SER A 315 42.87 12.06 -12.83
N PRO A 316 42.20 13.23 -12.92
CA PRO A 316 42.56 14.27 -13.89
C PRO A 316 44.03 14.74 -13.80
N SER A 317 44.70 14.46 -12.68
CA SER A 317 46.11 14.80 -12.40
C SER A 317 47.07 13.61 -12.60
N GLY A 318 46.60 12.51 -13.19
CA GLY A 318 47.39 11.30 -13.43
C GLY A 318 46.92 10.09 -12.62
N LEU A 319 47.68 9.00 -12.68
CA LEU A 319 47.44 7.81 -11.88
C LEU A 319 47.69 8.15 -10.40
N LYS A 320 46.70 7.95 -9.54
CA LYS A 320 46.82 8.14 -8.09
C LYS A 320 46.53 6.85 -7.37
N ASP A 321 47.21 6.64 -6.25
CA ASP A 321 46.90 5.52 -5.37
C ASP A 321 45.50 5.69 -4.76
N TYR A 322 44.70 4.64 -4.81
CA TYR A 322 43.35 4.59 -4.27
C TYR A 322 43.42 4.10 -2.83
N VAL A 323 43.44 5.07 -1.92
CA VAL A 323 43.66 4.83 -0.50
C VAL A 323 42.37 5.03 0.27
N PHE A 324 42.05 4.09 1.16
CA PHE A 324 41.04 4.26 2.19
C PHE A 324 41.71 4.48 3.55
N ALA A 325 41.37 5.57 4.22
CA ALA A 325 41.89 5.89 5.55
C ALA A 325 40.91 5.45 6.63
N ALA A 326 41.40 4.74 7.64
CA ALA A 326 40.65 4.37 8.83
C ALA A 326 41.50 4.61 10.08
N GLU A 327 40.88 4.55 11.26
CA GLU A 327 41.61 4.63 12.53
C GLU A 327 42.72 3.56 12.63
N SER A 328 43.57 3.62 13.65
CA SER A 328 44.54 2.54 13.88
C SER A 328 43.84 1.18 14.01
N ILE A 329 44.51 0.11 13.60
CA ILE A 329 44.01 -1.27 13.76
C ILE A 329 43.61 -1.52 15.22
N ASP A 330 44.44 -1.07 16.18
CA ASP A 330 44.14 -1.20 17.60
C ASP A 330 42.82 -0.51 17.99
N SER A 331 42.54 0.67 17.45
CA SER A 331 41.28 1.40 17.70
C SER A 331 40.08 0.66 17.10
N GLN A 332 40.21 0.19 15.85
CA GLN A 332 39.15 -0.53 15.14
C GLN A 332 38.71 -1.80 15.89
N TYR A 333 39.64 -2.46 16.56
CA TYR A 333 39.40 -3.71 17.28
C TYR A 333 39.42 -3.59 18.81
N ALA A 334 39.50 -2.37 19.35
CA ALA A 334 39.58 -2.13 20.80
C ALA A 334 38.45 -2.81 21.59
N PHE A 335 37.25 -2.90 21.02
CA PHE A 335 36.09 -3.57 21.63
C PHE A 335 36.26 -5.10 21.71
N GLY A 336 36.92 -5.72 20.74
CA GLY A 336 37.18 -7.17 20.68
C GLY A 336 38.41 -7.62 21.48
N LEU A 337 39.24 -6.67 21.91
CA LEU A 337 40.43 -6.86 22.74
C LEU A 337 40.14 -6.67 24.23
N SER A 338 38.91 -6.32 24.61
CA SER A 338 38.50 -6.16 26.01
C SER A 338 38.41 -7.53 26.71
N PRO A 339 39.01 -7.69 27.91
CA PRO A 339 39.06 -8.97 28.63
C PRO A 339 37.69 -9.51 29.07
N ASP A 340 36.64 -8.69 29.03
CA ASP A 340 35.28 -9.04 29.49
C ASP A 340 34.39 -9.69 28.42
N PHE A 341 34.86 -9.84 27.18
CA PHE A 341 34.10 -10.45 26.09
C PHE A 341 34.66 -11.83 25.70
N PRO A 342 33.80 -12.86 25.49
CA PRO A 342 34.25 -14.13 24.94
C PRO A 342 34.86 -13.86 23.56
N ALA A 343 36.11 -14.32 23.38
CA ALA A 343 36.95 -14.08 22.22
C ALA A 343 36.13 -14.00 20.92
N VAL A 344 35.97 -12.78 20.38
CA VAL A 344 35.54 -12.59 19.00
C VAL A 344 36.51 -13.43 18.16
N GLY A 345 35.96 -14.34 17.35
CA GLY A 345 36.66 -15.51 16.81
C GLY A 345 38.09 -15.23 16.34
N SER A 346 38.93 -16.27 16.44
CA SER A 346 40.38 -16.37 16.18
C SER A 346 40.89 -15.92 14.80
N ASN A 347 40.14 -15.08 14.07
CA ASN A 347 40.35 -14.68 12.70
C ASN A 347 40.99 -13.29 12.56
N TYR A 348 41.50 -12.71 13.64
CA TYR A 348 42.36 -11.53 13.57
C TYR A 348 43.66 -11.76 14.35
N ARG A 349 44.79 -11.51 13.68
CA ARG A 349 46.09 -11.31 14.32
C ARG A 349 46.31 -9.81 14.35
N VAL A 350 46.26 -9.22 15.54
CA VAL A 350 47.01 -7.99 15.79
C VAL A 350 48.44 -8.49 15.98
N SER A 351 49.33 -8.13 15.06
CA SER A 351 50.74 -8.54 15.08
C SER A 351 51.39 -8.33 16.44
#